data_AF-A0A1F9W9G7-F1
#
_entry.id   AF-A0A1F9W9G7-F1
#
_cell.length_a   1.000
_cell.length_b   1.000
_cell.length_c   1.000
_cell.angle_alpha   90.00
_cell.angle_beta   90.00
_cell.angle_gamma   90.00
#
_symmetry.space_group_name_H-M   'P 1'
#
loop_
_entity.id
_entity.type
_entity.pdbx_description
1 polymer ?
#
loop_
_entity_poly.entity_id
_entity_poly.type
_entity_poly.pdbx_seq_one_letter_code
_entity_poly.pdbx_strand_id
1 'polypeptide(L)'
;MKDSGKKDKPGGSLFLADRLRRRAQQEIAKGDLKAAVRLLGRAKKIQPDVAHFAQLYAATLAELNLSARRSEGCGRKAQASKAKKKLSVVSCGFGPPAQMTCESVDAMRSCGAVYSCCLDAIAARGVFKLSIPLVRCRFQSLSRNIRRAFVRHDNVGLLIYGNPLFLNPHVEGILRDISSLAEVQVLPGISSFDALVNMFGMMNLSGKGVYLADCESVVKDPQFEPEQDTFFFSPWRINDKENRRYRAGFFKAIADKYPGRFPVFLAKYSLNPAKCEIIRGCVACLPSLLKYCDRAHTLVVFSERGQLSLSNSPPWLRLEVRNKCVCD
;
A
#
# COMPACT_ATOMS: atom_id res chain seq x y z
N MET A 1 38.73 7.45 -48.87
CA MET A 1 37.74 7.61 -47.78
C MET A 1 38.28 6.90 -46.55
N LYS A 2 38.64 7.65 -45.50
CA LYS A 2 39.09 7.09 -44.20
C LYS A 2 37.88 7.06 -43.28
N ASP A 3 37.31 5.88 -43.11
CA ASP A 3 36.17 5.65 -42.21
C ASP A 3 36.71 5.13 -40.88
N SER A 4 36.84 6.03 -39.89
CA SER A 4 37.32 5.73 -38.55
C SER A 4 36.14 5.38 -37.65
N GLY A 5 35.72 4.10 -37.70
CA GLY A 5 34.71 3.54 -36.81
C GLY A 5 35.12 3.62 -35.34
N LYS A 6 34.59 4.59 -34.61
CA LYS A 6 34.61 4.61 -33.14
C LYS A 6 33.72 3.48 -32.62
N LYS A 7 34.35 2.42 -32.10
CA LYS A 7 33.66 1.41 -31.28
C LYS A 7 33.25 2.04 -29.96
N ASP A 8 31.97 2.35 -29.81
CA ASP A 8 31.39 2.72 -28.53
C ASP A 8 31.50 1.55 -27.54
N LYS A 9 32.24 1.75 -26.45
CA LYS A 9 32.35 0.74 -25.38
C LYS A 9 30.99 0.62 -24.67
N PRO A 10 30.32 -0.54 -24.70
CA PRO A 10 28.92 -0.71 -24.27
C PRO A 10 28.67 -0.62 -22.74
N GLY A 11 29.62 -0.11 -21.94
CA GLY A 11 29.49 0.03 -20.48
C GLY A 11 29.52 1.48 -19.94
N GLY A 12 29.86 2.47 -20.77
CA GLY A 12 30.08 3.84 -20.29
C GLY A 12 28.82 4.59 -19.88
N SER A 13 27.71 4.36 -20.59
CA SER A 13 26.42 5.03 -20.34
C SER A 13 25.76 4.57 -19.04
N LEU A 14 25.82 3.26 -18.75
CA LEU A 14 25.25 2.68 -17.52
C LEU A 14 25.95 3.24 -16.27
N PHE A 15 27.29 3.23 -16.29
CA PHE A 15 28.10 3.73 -15.18
C PHE A 15 27.88 5.23 -14.91
N LEU A 16 27.72 6.02 -15.98
CA LEU A 16 27.43 7.45 -15.85
C LEU A 16 26.04 7.71 -15.24
N ALA A 17 25.02 6.94 -15.63
CA ALA A 17 23.68 7.05 -15.05
C ALA A 17 23.70 6.74 -13.55
N ASP A 18 24.39 5.69 -13.11
CA ASP A 18 24.51 5.33 -11.70
C ASP A 18 25.29 6.36 -10.88
N ARG A 19 26.36 6.93 -11.44
CA ARG A 19 27.10 8.02 -10.78
C ARG A 19 26.23 9.25 -10.56
N LEU A 20 25.39 9.60 -11.54
CA LEU A 20 24.44 10.71 -11.41
C LEU A 20 23.37 10.42 -10.34
N ARG A 21 22.91 9.17 -10.19
CA ARG A 21 21.96 8.77 -9.13
C ARG A 21 22.55 8.94 -7.73
N ARG A 22 23.75 8.40 -7.50
CA ARG A 22 24.42 8.51 -6.19
C ARG A 22 24.62 9.97 -5.81
N ARG A 23 24.99 10.81 -6.78
CA ARG A 23 25.12 12.26 -6.55
C ARG A 23 23.77 12.92 -6.26
N ALA A 24 22.70 12.55 -6.96
CA ALA A 24 21.37 13.08 -6.68
C ALA A 24 20.90 12.74 -5.25
N GLN A 25 21.15 11.52 -4.78
CA GLN A 25 20.85 11.12 -3.40
C GLN A 25 21.64 11.94 -2.37
N GLN A 26 22.91 12.26 -2.65
CA GLN A 26 23.70 13.15 -1.81
C GLN A 26 23.13 14.57 -1.76
N GLU A 27 22.63 15.10 -2.87
CA GLU A 27 21.98 16.43 -2.88
C GLU A 27 20.63 16.42 -2.15
N ILE A 28 19.85 15.33 -2.25
CA ILE A 28 18.63 15.13 -1.45
C ILE A 28 18.98 15.16 0.05
N ALA A 29 20.01 14.43 0.47
CA ALA A 29 20.45 14.40 1.87
C ALA A 29 20.93 15.77 2.39
N LYS A 30 21.39 16.66 1.49
CA LYS A 30 21.77 18.04 1.80
C LYS A 30 20.60 19.04 1.73
N GLY A 31 19.42 18.60 1.30
CA GLY A 31 18.26 19.47 1.07
C GLY A 31 18.28 20.28 -0.23
N ASP A 32 19.25 20.07 -1.13
CA ASP A 32 19.28 20.74 -2.45
C ASP A 32 18.45 19.95 -3.49
N LEU A 33 17.14 20.04 -3.34
CA LEU A 33 16.18 19.37 -4.21
C LEU A 33 16.28 19.85 -5.68
N LYS A 34 16.69 21.11 -5.92
CA LYS A 34 16.87 21.63 -7.29
C LYS A 34 18.06 20.99 -7.98
N ALA A 35 19.18 20.80 -7.29
CA ALA A 35 20.32 20.07 -7.82
C ALA A 35 19.99 18.58 -8.05
N ALA A 36 19.29 17.94 -7.11
CA ALA A 36 18.86 16.55 -7.24
C ALA A 36 17.98 16.31 -8.48
N VAL A 37 16.95 17.14 -8.72
CA VAL A 37 16.08 17.03 -9.91
C VAL A 37 16.87 17.19 -11.22
N ARG A 38 17.83 18.12 -11.28
CA ARG A 38 18.70 18.29 -12.48
C ARG A 38 19.55 17.05 -12.75
N LEU A 39 20.13 16.46 -11.70
CA LEU A 39 20.95 15.26 -11.81
C LEU A 39 20.13 14.04 -12.25
N LEU A 40 18.94 13.86 -11.67
CA LEU A 40 18.00 12.82 -12.06
C LEU A 40 17.54 13.04 -13.51
N GLY A 41 17.15 14.26 -13.91
CA GLY A 41 16.76 14.54 -15.30
C GLY A 41 17.84 14.16 -16.33
N ARG A 42 19.12 14.33 -15.99
CA ARG A 42 20.26 13.87 -16.82
C ARG A 42 20.37 12.35 -16.84
N ALA A 43 20.22 11.68 -15.70
CA ALA A 43 20.21 10.22 -15.62
C ALA A 43 19.05 9.61 -16.43
N LYS A 44 17.86 10.24 -16.44
CA LYS A 44 16.70 9.81 -17.27
C LYS A 44 17.04 9.75 -18.75
N LYS A 45 17.73 10.79 -19.25
CA LYS A 45 18.08 10.90 -20.67
C LYS A 45 19.03 9.79 -21.10
N ILE A 46 19.83 9.27 -20.16
CA ILE A 46 20.76 8.17 -20.41
C ILE A 46 20.06 6.81 -20.29
N GLN A 47 19.08 6.68 -19.36
CA GLN A 47 18.30 5.45 -19.14
C GLN A 47 16.82 5.77 -18.88
N PRO A 48 15.99 5.82 -19.92
CA PRO A 48 14.59 6.22 -19.80
C PRO A 48 13.67 5.14 -19.19
N ASP A 49 14.07 3.86 -19.25
CA ASP A 49 13.19 2.71 -19.03
C ASP A 49 13.32 2.04 -17.64
N VAL A 50 13.94 2.72 -16.68
CA VAL A 50 14.12 2.16 -15.33
C VAL A 50 12.96 2.64 -14.43
N ALA A 51 12.00 1.78 -14.10
CA ALA A 51 10.83 2.14 -13.27
C ALA A 51 11.20 2.85 -11.95
N HIS A 52 12.32 2.45 -11.33
CA HIS A 52 12.88 3.09 -10.14
C HIS A 52 13.27 4.56 -10.36
N PHE A 53 13.67 4.93 -11.59
CA PHE A 53 13.98 6.31 -11.98
C PHE A 53 12.74 7.21 -11.92
N ALA A 54 11.63 6.73 -12.47
CA ALA A 54 10.39 7.51 -12.52
C ALA A 54 9.85 7.79 -11.12
N GLN A 55 9.96 6.83 -10.21
CA GLN A 55 9.53 6.96 -8.81
C GLN A 55 10.38 7.98 -8.03
N LEU A 56 11.72 7.85 -8.08
CA LEU A 56 12.61 8.77 -7.36
C LEU A 56 12.50 10.20 -7.91
N TYR A 57 12.42 10.36 -9.24
CA TYR A 57 12.23 11.66 -9.87
C TYR A 57 10.88 12.30 -9.49
N ALA A 58 9.79 11.53 -9.53
CA ALA A 58 8.46 12.02 -9.15
C ALA A 58 8.40 12.44 -7.67
N ALA A 59 9.01 11.66 -6.78
CA ALA A 59 9.09 11.98 -5.35
C ALA A 59 9.87 13.29 -5.10
N THR A 60 11.07 13.44 -5.66
CA THR A 60 11.86 14.67 -5.48
C THR A 60 11.17 15.90 -6.08
N LEU A 61 10.49 15.75 -7.23
CA LEU A 61 9.75 16.84 -7.86
C LEU A 61 8.54 17.27 -7.02
N ALA A 62 7.81 16.32 -6.42
CA ALA A 62 6.69 16.61 -5.53
C ALA A 62 7.14 17.38 -4.28
N GLU A 63 8.27 16.99 -3.70
CA GLU A 63 8.85 17.66 -2.53
C GLU A 63 9.38 19.06 -2.84
N LEU A 64 9.97 19.25 -4.03
CA LEU A 64 10.36 20.58 -4.52
C LEU A 64 9.15 21.50 -4.70
N ASN A 65 8.06 20.99 -5.26
CA ASN A 65 6.81 21.75 -5.44
C ASN A 65 6.14 22.10 -4.09
N LEU A 66 6.19 21.19 -3.12
CA LEU A 66 5.73 21.45 -1.75
C LEU A 66 6.58 22.54 -1.08
N SER A 67 7.90 22.50 -1.27
CA SER A 67 8.83 23.51 -0.74
C SER A 67 8.61 24.89 -1.37
N ALA A 68 8.34 24.95 -2.68
CA ALA A 68 7.99 26.19 -3.37
C ALA A 68 6.69 26.81 -2.84
N ARG A 69 5.64 25.99 -2.63
CA ARG A 69 4.37 26.44 -2.04
C ARG A 69 4.51 26.97 -0.61
N ARG A 70 5.42 26.38 0.18
CA ARG A 70 5.77 26.89 1.52
C ARG A 70 6.43 28.26 1.46
N SER A 71 7.31 28.50 0.47
CA SER A 71 7.95 29.81 0.29
C SER A 71 7.01 30.90 -0.25
N GLU A 72 6.01 30.54 -1.06
CA GLU A 72 5.01 31.49 -1.57
C GLU A 72 3.98 31.93 -0.50
N GLY A 73 3.88 31.19 0.61
CA GLY A 73 2.99 31.51 1.74
C GLY A 73 3.44 32.69 2.60
N CYS A 74 4.67 33.20 2.44
CA CYS A 74 5.23 34.22 3.33
C CYS A 74 5.01 35.68 2.86
N GLY A 75 4.36 35.90 1.70
CA GLY A 75 4.30 37.22 1.05
C GLY A 75 2.92 37.85 0.82
N ARG A 76 1.81 37.21 1.19
CA ARG A 76 0.47 37.78 0.95
C ARG A 76 -0.03 38.58 2.15
N LYS A 77 -0.10 39.90 1.98
CA LYS A 77 -0.85 40.83 2.83
C LYS A 77 -2.26 40.27 3.09
N ALA A 78 -2.64 40.26 4.36
CA ALA A 78 -3.88 39.70 4.88
C ALA A 78 -5.12 40.40 4.31
N GLN A 79 -5.75 39.79 3.31
CA GLN A 79 -7.20 39.73 3.28
C GLN A 79 -7.58 38.45 4.03
N ALA A 80 -8.40 38.58 5.08
CA ALA A 80 -8.93 37.47 5.85
C ALA A 80 -9.87 36.62 4.98
N SER A 81 -9.30 35.85 4.05
CA SER A 81 -10.00 34.74 3.40
C SER A 81 -10.33 33.76 4.51
N LYS A 82 -11.62 33.58 4.79
CA LYS A 82 -12.12 32.55 5.71
C LYS A 82 -11.33 31.27 5.46
N ALA A 83 -10.61 30.81 6.48
CA ALA A 83 -9.73 29.65 6.35
C ALA A 83 -10.53 28.49 5.76
N LYS A 84 -10.00 27.88 4.70
CA LYS A 84 -10.69 26.78 4.03
C LYS A 84 -10.76 25.60 5.00
N LYS A 85 -11.95 25.01 5.14
CA LYS A 85 -12.13 23.81 5.96
C LYS A 85 -11.25 22.67 5.46
N LYS A 86 -10.82 21.78 6.34
CA LYS A 86 -9.89 20.69 6.04
C LYS A 86 -10.39 19.34 6.55
N LEU A 87 -10.35 18.32 5.69
CA LEU A 87 -10.48 16.91 6.04
C LEU A 87 -9.10 16.25 6.06
N SER A 88 -8.68 15.73 7.20
CA SER A 88 -7.47 14.89 7.31
C SER A 88 -7.87 13.41 7.34
N VAL A 89 -7.61 12.67 6.27
CA VAL A 89 -7.81 11.21 6.22
C VAL A 89 -6.49 10.55 6.59
N VAL A 90 -6.50 9.80 7.68
CA VAL A 90 -5.29 9.27 8.31
C VAL A 90 -5.41 7.78 8.60
N SER A 91 -4.26 7.14 8.70
CA SER A 91 -4.12 5.73 9.05
C SER A 91 -3.89 5.56 10.55
N CYS A 92 -4.50 4.54 11.17
CA CYS A 92 -4.04 4.02 12.47
C CYS A 92 -2.95 2.92 12.35
N GLY A 93 -2.46 2.68 11.13
CA GLY A 93 -1.71 1.49 10.76
C GLY A 93 -2.63 0.29 10.54
N PHE A 94 -2.05 -0.85 10.14
CA PHE A 94 -2.77 -2.13 10.11
C PHE A 94 -2.90 -2.75 11.52
N GLY A 95 -2.20 -2.16 12.51
CA GLY A 95 -2.00 -2.73 13.83
C GLY A 95 -2.15 -1.82 15.03
N PRO A 96 -1.27 -1.93 16.05
CA PRO A 96 -1.43 -1.14 17.26
C PRO A 96 -1.22 0.34 16.92
N PRO A 97 -1.74 1.26 17.74
CA PRO A 97 -1.54 2.70 17.53
C PRO A 97 -0.06 3.15 17.47
N ALA A 98 0.90 2.31 17.84
CA ALA A 98 2.33 2.56 17.62
C ALA A 98 2.73 2.57 16.12
N GLN A 99 1.90 2.03 15.23
CA GLN A 99 2.10 2.09 13.78
C GLN A 99 1.64 3.40 13.15
N MET A 100 1.05 4.29 13.95
CA MET A 100 0.65 5.61 13.50
C MET A 100 1.89 6.47 13.25
N THR A 101 1.93 7.15 12.11
CA THR A 101 3.00 8.11 11.85
C THR A 101 2.83 9.34 12.74
N CYS A 102 3.92 10.04 13.05
CA CYS A 102 3.87 11.28 13.83
C CYS A 102 2.96 12.32 13.17
N GLU A 103 3.03 12.44 11.84
CA GLU A 103 2.19 13.35 11.05
C GLU A 103 0.70 13.00 11.17
N SER A 104 0.36 11.71 11.23
CA SER A 104 -1.02 11.26 11.41
C SER A 104 -1.55 11.62 12.80
N VAL A 105 -0.71 11.47 13.83
CA VAL A 105 -1.05 11.85 15.21
C VAL A 105 -1.24 13.37 15.31
N ASP A 106 -0.32 14.16 14.76
CA ASP A 106 -0.38 15.62 14.79
C ASP A 106 -1.59 16.16 14.02
N ALA A 107 -1.85 15.62 12.82
CA ALA A 107 -3.02 15.99 12.03
C ALA A 107 -4.33 15.75 12.79
N MET A 108 -4.47 14.62 13.47
CA MET A 108 -5.67 14.33 14.27
C MET A 108 -5.81 15.18 15.52
N ARG A 109 -4.71 15.48 16.23
CA ARG A 109 -4.75 16.38 17.39
C ARG A 109 -5.20 17.79 17.01
N SER A 110 -4.92 18.20 15.78
CA SER A 110 -5.38 19.49 15.23
C SER A 110 -6.85 19.51 14.79
N CYS A 111 -7.53 18.36 14.80
CA CYS A 111 -8.94 18.24 14.40
C CYS A 111 -9.86 18.50 15.60
N GLY A 112 -11.02 19.11 15.35
CA GLY A 112 -12.05 19.27 16.38
C GLY A 112 -12.82 17.98 16.66
N ALA A 113 -12.90 17.10 15.67
CA ALA A 113 -13.47 15.75 15.79
C ALA A 113 -12.78 14.80 14.79
N VAL A 114 -12.52 13.56 15.21
CA VAL A 114 -11.94 12.51 14.37
C VAL A 114 -12.91 11.33 14.30
N TYR A 115 -13.45 11.04 13.12
CA TYR A 115 -14.41 9.95 12.95
C TYR A 115 -13.70 8.64 12.62
N SER A 116 -14.20 7.54 13.17
CA SER A 116 -13.80 6.19 12.74
C SER A 116 -14.97 5.21 12.80
N CYS A 117 -14.98 4.28 11.85
CA CYS A 117 -15.95 3.18 11.80
C CYS A 117 -15.31 1.79 11.87
N CYS A 118 -13.98 1.72 11.90
CA CYS A 118 -13.26 0.47 11.73
C CYS A 118 -12.56 0.02 13.01
N LEU A 119 -12.22 0.93 13.94
CA LEU A 119 -11.46 0.61 15.14
C LEU A 119 -12.17 -0.37 16.08
N ASP A 120 -11.43 -1.40 16.50
CA ASP A 120 -11.81 -2.24 17.63
C ASP A 120 -11.65 -1.49 18.97
N ALA A 121 -12.11 -2.11 20.06
CA ALA A 121 -12.06 -1.50 21.40
C ALA A 121 -10.63 -1.31 21.95
N ILE A 122 -9.67 -2.12 21.53
CA ILE A 122 -8.27 -2.04 21.98
C ILE A 122 -7.58 -0.87 21.28
N ALA A 123 -7.69 -0.80 19.95
CA ALA A 123 -7.11 0.28 19.16
C ALA A 123 -7.76 1.63 19.51
N ALA A 124 -9.09 1.67 19.67
CA ALA A 124 -9.78 2.90 20.10
C ALA A 124 -9.24 3.40 21.46
N ARG A 125 -9.03 2.50 22.44
CA ARG A 125 -8.43 2.88 23.73
C ARG A 125 -7.02 3.45 23.57
N GLY A 126 -6.20 2.87 22.70
CA GLY A 126 -4.85 3.41 22.46
C GLY A 126 -4.88 4.78 21.76
N VAL A 127 -5.83 5.00 20.84
CA VAL A 127 -6.04 6.32 20.20
C VAL A 127 -6.51 7.36 21.22
N PHE A 128 -7.42 7.00 22.14
CA PHE A 128 -7.86 7.91 23.21
C PHE A 128 -6.70 8.36 24.11
N LYS A 129 -5.72 7.49 24.40
CA LYS A 129 -4.52 7.85 25.18
C LYS A 129 -3.63 8.89 24.50
N LEU A 130 -3.80 9.13 23.19
CA LEU A 130 -3.05 10.15 22.45
C LEU A 130 -3.75 11.53 22.47
N SER A 131 -4.84 11.68 23.24
CA SER A 131 -5.67 12.89 23.32
C SER A 131 -6.34 13.27 22.00
N ILE A 132 -6.70 12.28 21.19
CA ILE A 132 -7.40 12.46 19.92
C ILE A 132 -8.92 12.49 20.18
N PRO A 133 -9.67 13.47 19.64
CA PRO A 133 -11.12 13.58 19.84
C PRO A 133 -11.88 12.56 18.96
N LEU A 134 -11.72 11.28 19.27
CA LEU A 134 -12.25 10.16 18.50
C LEU A 134 -13.77 10.01 18.69
N VAL A 135 -14.50 9.99 17.58
CA VAL A 135 -15.94 9.73 17.49
C VAL A 135 -16.16 8.43 16.72
N ARG A 136 -16.65 7.40 17.41
CA ARG A 136 -17.00 6.12 16.77
C ARG A 136 -18.36 6.24 16.09
N CYS A 137 -18.47 5.77 14.85
CA CYS A 137 -19.73 5.76 14.13
C CYS A 137 -19.85 4.56 13.18
N ARG A 138 -21.06 4.32 12.66
CA ARG A 138 -21.30 3.30 11.64
C ARG A 138 -20.84 3.80 10.27
N PHE A 139 -20.34 2.88 9.45
CA PHE A 139 -19.83 3.19 8.12
C PHE A 139 -20.83 3.96 7.25
N GLN A 140 -22.11 3.54 7.24
CA GLN A 140 -23.18 4.16 6.43
C GLN A 140 -23.48 5.62 6.81
N SER A 141 -23.07 6.06 8.01
CA SER A 141 -23.30 7.42 8.49
C SER A 141 -22.06 8.31 8.40
N LEU A 142 -20.93 7.77 7.95
CA LEU A 142 -19.63 8.43 8.05
C LEU A 142 -19.56 9.74 7.26
N SER A 143 -19.90 9.72 5.96
CA SER A 143 -19.93 10.93 5.10
C SER A 143 -20.86 12.01 5.67
N ARG A 144 -22.06 11.62 6.10
CA ARG A 144 -23.04 12.53 6.72
C ARG A 144 -22.51 13.17 8.01
N ASN A 145 -21.88 12.39 8.87
CA ASN A 145 -21.33 12.88 10.13
C ASN A 145 -20.15 13.83 9.91
N ILE A 146 -19.25 13.52 8.97
CA ILE A 146 -18.16 14.42 8.57
C ILE A 146 -18.70 15.76 8.06
N ARG A 147 -19.70 15.73 7.16
CA ARG A 147 -20.35 16.97 6.67
C ARG A 147 -20.96 17.81 7.80
N ARG A 148 -21.63 17.17 8.76
CA ARG A 148 -22.20 17.87 9.93
C ARG A 148 -21.11 18.44 10.85
N ALA A 149 -20.00 17.73 11.02
CA ALA A 149 -18.88 18.18 11.84
C ALA A 149 -18.28 19.49 11.32
N PHE A 150 -18.25 19.66 9.99
CA PHE A 150 -17.81 20.91 9.36
C PHE A 150 -18.67 22.13 9.70
N VAL A 151 -19.86 21.98 10.30
CA VAL A 151 -20.62 23.13 10.81
C VAL A 151 -19.94 23.74 12.04
N ARG A 152 -19.24 22.93 12.83
CA ARG A 152 -18.67 23.30 14.14
C ARG A 152 -17.15 23.38 14.15
N HIS A 153 -16.51 22.72 13.20
CA HIS A 153 -15.06 22.58 13.16
C HIS A 153 -14.53 22.92 11.78
N ASP A 154 -13.42 23.65 11.74
CA ASP A 154 -12.70 23.90 10.48
C ASP A 154 -11.86 22.70 10.07
N ASN A 155 -11.34 21.93 11.04
CA ASN A 155 -10.57 20.71 10.83
C ASN A 155 -11.34 19.48 11.33
N VAL A 156 -11.57 18.52 10.44
CA VAL A 156 -12.21 17.23 10.77
C VAL A 156 -11.27 16.11 10.34
N GLY A 157 -11.15 15.08 11.17
CA GLY A 157 -10.35 13.89 10.89
C GLY A 157 -11.21 12.70 10.50
N LEU A 158 -10.65 11.83 9.67
CA LEU A 158 -11.15 10.49 9.38
C LEU A 158 -10.03 9.49 9.64
N LEU A 159 -10.24 8.59 10.60
CA LEU A 159 -9.27 7.57 11.00
C LEU A 159 -9.68 6.19 10.50
N ILE A 160 -8.80 5.56 9.71
CA ILE A 160 -9.01 4.29 9.01
C ILE A 160 -7.93 3.27 9.40
N TYR A 161 -8.26 1.97 9.39
CA TYR A 161 -7.29 0.87 9.50
C TYR A 161 -6.55 0.67 8.18
N GLY A 162 -5.25 0.39 8.29
CA GLY A 162 -4.39 0.22 7.13
C GLY A 162 -4.12 1.54 6.41
N ASN A 163 -3.62 1.47 5.19
CA ASN A 163 -3.40 2.64 4.36
C ASN A 163 -4.74 3.12 3.76
N PRO A 164 -5.11 4.42 3.87
CA PRO A 164 -6.43 4.90 3.42
C PRO A 164 -6.72 4.70 1.94
N LEU A 165 -5.69 4.61 1.10
CA LEU A 165 -5.81 4.45 -0.36
C LEU A 165 -5.60 3.00 -0.80
N PHE A 166 -5.29 2.09 0.12
CA PHE A 166 -5.03 0.70 -0.20
C PHE A 166 -6.32 -0.12 -0.19
N LEU A 167 -6.83 -0.44 -1.39
CA LEU A 167 -8.01 -1.29 -1.61
C LEU A 167 -9.22 -0.88 -0.75
N ASN A 168 -9.47 0.43 -0.68
CA ASN A 168 -10.51 1.01 0.17
C ASN A 168 -11.47 1.91 -0.64
N PRO A 169 -12.36 1.32 -1.47
CA PRO A 169 -13.29 2.09 -2.32
C PRO A 169 -14.25 2.98 -1.52
N HIS A 170 -14.46 2.63 -0.25
CA HIS A 170 -15.26 3.40 0.68
C HIS A 170 -14.66 4.77 1.02
N VAL A 171 -13.34 4.83 1.23
CA VAL A 171 -12.64 6.10 1.43
C VAL A 171 -12.76 6.95 0.17
N GLU A 172 -12.59 6.36 -1.02
CA GLU A 172 -12.74 7.07 -2.28
C GLU A 172 -14.11 7.76 -2.41
N GLY A 173 -15.19 7.04 -2.07
CA GLY A 173 -16.55 7.61 -2.04
C GLY A 173 -16.68 8.82 -1.10
N ILE A 174 -16.08 8.74 0.09
CA ILE A 174 -16.06 9.85 1.05
C ILE A 174 -15.24 11.03 0.50
N LEU A 175 -14.09 10.77 -0.11
CA LEU A 175 -13.26 11.83 -0.69
C LEU A 175 -14.02 12.59 -1.78
N ARG A 176 -14.72 11.86 -2.65
CA ARG A 176 -15.58 12.44 -3.68
C ARG A 176 -16.66 13.34 -3.08
N ASP A 177 -17.37 12.84 -2.07
CA ASP A 177 -18.42 13.55 -1.36
C ASP A 177 -17.95 14.86 -0.70
N ILE A 178 -16.74 14.87 -0.12
CA ILE A 178 -16.25 15.96 0.73
C ILE A 178 -15.39 16.97 -0.03
N SER A 179 -14.81 16.58 -1.18
CA SER A 179 -13.88 17.40 -1.97
C SER A 179 -14.36 18.82 -2.32
N SER A 180 -15.67 19.03 -2.48
CA SER A 180 -16.25 20.36 -2.74
C SER A 180 -16.43 21.23 -1.50
N LEU A 181 -16.36 20.64 -0.30
CA LEU A 181 -16.63 21.30 0.98
C LEU A 181 -15.35 21.66 1.76
N ALA A 182 -14.26 20.92 1.53
CA ALA A 182 -13.04 21.04 2.30
C ALA A 182 -11.80 20.72 1.44
N GLU A 183 -10.66 21.26 1.82
CA GLU A 183 -9.37 20.72 1.41
C GLU A 183 -9.18 19.33 2.00
N VAL A 184 -8.76 18.37 1.18
CA VAL A 184 -8.52 17.00 1.62
C VAL A 184 -7.03 16.76 1.70
N GLN A 185 -6.56 16.33 2.87
CA GLN A 185 -5.23 15.77 3.06
C GLN A 185 -5.36 14.29 3.38
N VAL A 186 -4.72 13.44 2.58
CA VAL A 186 -4.60 12.01 2.87
C VAL A 186 -3.19 11.71 3.32
N LEU A 187 -3.04 11.15 4.52
CA LEU A 187 -1.74 10.73 5.06
C LEU A 187 -1.60 9.21 4.89
N PRO A 188 -0.50 8.74 4.25
CA PRO A 188 -0.27 7.32 4.06
C PRO A 188 -0.03 6.64 5.41
N GLY A 189 -0.20 5.33 5.43
CA GLY A 189 0.18 4.51 6.57
C GLY A 189 0.49 3.08 6.16
N ILE A 190 0.76 2.25 7.16
CA ILE A 190 1.09 0.83 6.98
C ILE A 190 -0.18 0.08 6.55
N SER A 191 -0.15 -0.51 5.36
CA SER A 191 -1.19 -1.36 4.80
C SER A 191 -1.09 -2.81 5.30
N SER A 192 -2.11 -3.61 5.00
CA SER A 192 -2.03 -5.06 5.18
C SER A 192 -0.94 -5.69 4.30
N PHE A 193 -0.67 -5.13 3.12
CA PHE A 193 0.43 -5.60 2.27
C PHE A 193 1.79 -5.40 2.93
N ASP A 194 2.06 -4.22 3.51
CA ASP A 194 3.32 -3.94 4.21
C ASP A 194 3.54 -4.93 5.37
N ALA A 195 2.46 -5.26 6.09
CA ALA A 195 2.50 -6.26 7.15
C ALA A 195 2.82 -7.67 6.62
N LEU A 196 2.28 -8.04 5.46
CA LEU A 196 2.57 -9.32 4.80
C LEU A 196 4.01 -9.39 4.28
N VAL A 197 4.53 -8.32 3.67
CA VAL A 197 5.93 -8.22 3.23
C VAL A 197 6.87 -8.51 4.40
N ASN A 198 6.62 -7.90 5.56
CA ASN A 198 7.38 -8.16 6.77
C ASN A 198 7.19 -9.59 7.29
N MET A 199 5.94 -10.10 7.29
CA MET A 199 5.62 -11.45 7.76
C MET A 199 6.30 -12.54 6.94
N PHE A 200 6.41 -12.36 5.62
CA PHE A 200 7.09 -13.29 4.72
C PHE A 200 8.60 -13.03 4.62
N GLY A 201 9.12 -11.99 5.27
CA GLY A 201 10.53 -11.59 5.17
C GLY A 201 10.94 -11.24 3.75
N MET A 202 10.03 -10.66 2.96
CA MET A 202 10.25 -10.35 1.56
C MET A 202 11.18 -9.15 1.43
N MET A 203 12.48 -9.42 1.31
CA MET A 203 13.49 -8.38 1.06
C MET A 203 13.56 -7.99 -0.42
N ASN A 204 13.18 -8.91 -1.31
CA ASN A 204 13.11 -8.68 -2.76
C ASN A 204 11.78 -9.23 -3.27
N LEU A 205 10.99 -8.36 -3.90
CA LEU A 205 9.83 -8.78 -4.67
C LEU A 205 10.29 -9.53 -5.92
N SER A 206 9.40 -10.31 -6.54
CA SER A 206 9.65 -10.91 -7.86
C SER A 206 10.27 -9.90 -8.83
N GLY A 207 11.18 -10.35 -9.70
CA GLY A 207 11.80 -9.50 -10.71
C GLY A 207 10.79 -8.93 -11.74
N LYS A 208 9.58 -9.48 -11.79
CA LYS A 208 8.43 -9.00 -12.59
C LYS A 208 7.43 -8.17 -11.77
N GLY A 209 7.72 -7.94 -10.49
CA GLY A 209 6.92 -7.10 -9.60
C GLY A 209 5.90 -7.88 -8.79
N VAL A 210 4.86 -7.18 -8.33
CA VAL A 210 3.81 -7.71 -7.46
C VAL A 210 2.45 -7.31 -7.99
N TYR A 211 1.50 -8.24 -7.99
CA TYR A 211 0.11 -7.97 -8.31
C TYR A 211 -0.71 -7.96 -7.01
N LEU A 212 -1.32 -6.81 -6.71
CA LEU A 212 -2.18 -6.62 -5.53
C LEU A 212 -3.62 -6.57 -6.02
N ALA A 213 -4.39 -7.58 -5.62
CA ALA A 213 -5.67 -7.89 -6.22
C ALA A 213 -6.78 -7.87 -5.17
N ASP A 214 -7.87 -7.17 -5.44
CA ASP A 214 -9.11 -7.31 -4.69
C ASP A 214 -9.91 -8.49 -5.23
N CYS A 215 -10.15 -9.52 -4.40
CA CYS A 215 -10.88 -10.71 -4.80
C CYS A 215 -12.28 -10.44 -5.32
N GLU A 216 -12.95 -9.37 -4.86
CA GLU A 216 -14.29 -9.04 -5.34
C GLU A 216 -14.31 -8.75 -6.84
N SER A 217 -13.24 -8.11 -7.33
CA SER A 217 -13.07 -7.78 -8.74
C SER A 217 -12.50 -8.96 -9.51
N VAL A 218 -11.43 -9.56 -9.02
CA VAL A 218 -10.68 -10.62 -9.72
C VAL A 218 -11.48 -11.90 -9.89
N VAL A 219 -12.39 -12.24 -8.98
CA VAL A 219 -13.20 -13.46 -9.14
C VAL A 219 -14.05 -13.43 -10.41
N LYS A 220 -14.44 -12.23 -10.88
CA LYS A 220 -15.31 -12.04 -12.06
C LYS A 220 -14.54 -12.10 -13.37
N ASP A 221 -13.28 -11.65 -13.37
CA ASP A 221 -12.37 -11.67 -14.51
C ASP A 221 -10.96 -12.05 -14.03
N PRO A 222 -10.69 -13.34 -13.84
CA PRO A 222 -9.45 -13.81 -13.26
C PRO A 222 -8.30 -13.74 -14.27
N GLN A 223 -7.28 -12.94 -13.96
CA GLN A 223 -6.04 -12.83 -14.71
C GLN A 223 -4.86 -13.23 -13.82
N PHE A 224 -4.02 -14.15 -14.30
CA PHE A 224 -2.86 -14.63 -13.54
C PHE A 224 -1.60 -14.66 -14.40
N GLU A 225 -0.49 -14.20 -13.80
CA GLU A 225 0.84 -14.20 -14.38
C GLU A 225 1.82 -14.96 -13.45
N PRO A 226 2.22 -16.20 -13.79
CA PRO A 226 3.03 -17.04 -12.89
C PRO A 226 4.39 -16.48 -12.47
N GLU A 227 4.93 -15.53 -13.22
CA GLU A 227 6.22 -14.90 -12.90
C GLU A 227 6.10 -13.77 -11.85
N GLN A 228 4.88 -13.38 -11.47
CA GLN A 228 4.59 -12.28 -10.56
C GLN A 228 4.09 -12.80 -9.21
N ASP A 229 4.61 -12.21 -8.11
CA ASP A 229 4.04 -12.52 -6.80
C ASP A 229 2.65 -11.88 -6.70
N THR A 230 1.63 -12.67 -6.40
CA THR A 230 0.23 -12.22 -6.39
C THR A 230 -0.39 -12.33 -5.02
N PHE A 231 -1.01 -11.24 -4.56
CA PHE A 231 -1.71 -11.13 -3.28
C PHE A 231 -3.17 -10.80 -3.54
N PHE A 232 -4.05 -11.75 -3.22
CA PHE A 232 -5.49 -11.59 -3.33
C PHE A 232 -6.08 -11.27 -1.95
N PHE A 233 -6.51 -10.03 -1.79
CA PHE A 233 -7.13 -9.51 -0.57
C PHE A 233 -8.62 -9.83 -0.54
N SER A 234 -9.14 -10.14 0.65
CA SER A 234 -10.51 -10.64 0.86
C SER A 234 -10.86 -11.95 0.11
N PRO A 235 -10.01 -12.99 0.14
CA PRO A 235 -10.24 -14.28 -0.55
C PRO A 235 -11.49 -15.02 -0.09
N TRP A 236 -12.01 -14.72 1.10
CA TRP A 236 -13.30 -15.25 1.56
C TRP A 236 -14.45 -14.90 0.61
N ARG A 237 -14.35 -13.78 -0.13
CA ARG A 237 -15.36 -13.34 -1.11
C ARG A 237 -15.52 -14.31 -2.28
N ILE A 238 -14.53 -15.16 -2.56
CA ILE A 238 -14.65 -16.23 -3.57
C ILE A 238 -15.78 -17.20 -3.20
N ASN A 239 -16.03 -17.38 -1.90
CA ASN A 239 -17.07 -18.26 -1.37
C ASN A 239 -18.41 -17.55 -1.11
N ASP A 240 -18.50 -16.23 -1.33
CA ASP A 240 -19.76 -15.49 -1.14
C ASP A 240 -20.84 -15.97 -2.10
N LYS A 241 -22.10 -15.92 -1.66
CA LYS A 241 -23.27 -16.35 -2.45
C LYS A 241 -23.35 -15.63 -3.79
N GLU A 242 -23.03 -14.34 -3.81
CA GLU A 242 -23.04 -13.48 -5.00
C GLU A 242 -21.99 -13.89 -6.05
N ASN A 243 -20.89 -14.51 -5.59
CA ASN A 243 -19.79 -14.94 -6.45
C ASN A 243 -19.84 -16.43 -6.84
N ARG A 244 -20.88 -17.16 -6.40
CA ARG A 244 -21.01 -18.61 -6.65
C ARG A 244 -20.89 -18.96 -8.14
N ARG A 245 -21.44 -18.13 -9.03
CA ARG A 245 -21.40 -18.35 -10.49
C ARG A 245 -20.00 -18.17 -11.11
N TYR A 246 -19.14 -17.37 -10.49
CA TYR A 246 -17.80 -17.06 -11.00
C TYR A 246 -16.72 -17.97 -10.44
N ARG A 247 -16.99 -18.58 -9.28
CA ARG A 247 -16.03 -19.40 -8.53
C ARG A 247 -15.36 -20.51 -9.35
N ALA A 248 -16.14 -21.23 -10.17
CA ALA A 248 -15.59 -22.28 -11.03
C ALA A 248 -14.62 -21.72 -12.09
N GLY A 249 -14.94 -20.56 -12.67
CA GLY A 249 -14.09 -19.85 -13.62
C GLY A 249 -12.77 -19.40 -12.98
N PHE A 250 -12.82 -18.87 -11.75
CA PHE A 250 -11.63 -18.50 -11.00
C PHE A 250 -10.69 -19.70 -10.76
N PHE A 251 -11.23 -20.84 -10.31
CA PHE A 251 -10.42 -22.04 -10.08
C PHE A 251 -9.85 -22.64 -11.36
N LYS A 252 -10.63 -22.62 -12.44
CA LYS A 252 -10.14 -23.05 -13.75
C LYS A 252 -8.99 -22.14 -14.22
N ALA A 253 -9.18 -20.82 -14.17
CA ALA A 253 -8.20 -19.87 -14.66
C ALA A 253 -6.86 -19.94 -13.90
N ILE A 254 -6.87 -20.20 -12.58
CA ILE A 254 -5.62 -20.41 -11.83
C ILE A 254 -4.99 -21.78 -12.17
N ALA A 255 -5.79 -22.83 -12.30
CA ALA A 255 -5.29 -24.16 -12.67
C ALA A 255 -4.72 -24.20 -14.10
N ASP A 256 -5.25 -23.38 -15.01
CA ASP A 256 -4.75 -23.24 -16.39
C ASP A 256 -3.37 -22.55 -16.43
N LYS A 257 -2.99 -21.82 -15.38
CA LYS A 257 -1.75 -21.02 -15.32
C LYS A 257 -0.67 -21.62 -14.43
N TYR A 258 -1.05 -22.44 -13.45
CA TYR A 258 -0.12 -23.00 -12.48
C TYR A 258 -0.28 -24.53 -12.40
N PRO A 259 0.83 -25.29 -12.24
CA PRO A 259 0.76 -26.72 -11.99
C PRO A 259 -0.12 -27.04 -10.76
N GLY A 260 -0.81 -28.17 -10.75
CA GLY A 260 -1.69 -28.54 -9.64
C GLY A 260 -0.98 -28.58 -8.27
N ARG A 261 0.30 -29.00 -8.24
CA ARG A 261 1.12 -29.03 -7.02
C ARG A 261 1.76 -27.68 -6.66
N PHE A 262 1.54 -26.63 -7.45
CA PHE A 262 2.13 -25.32 -7.22
C PHE A 262 1.66 -24.75 -5.88
N PRO A 263 2.57 -24.32 -4.99
CA PRO A 263 2.21 -23.84 -3.65
C PRO A 263 1.35 -22.58 -3.66
N VAL A 264 0.37 -22.56 -2.76
CA VAL A 264 -0.45 -21.38 -2.45
C VAL A 264 -0.60 -21.23 -0.93
N PHE A 265 -0.78 -20.01 -0.46
CA PHE A 265 -0.77 -19.70 0.97
C PHE A 265 -1.99 -18.88 1.36
N LEU A 266 -2.68 -19.26 2.44
CA LEU A 266 -3.57 -18.35 3.16
C LEU A 266 -2.81 -17.74 4.32
N ALA A 267 -2.69 -16.42 4.29
CA ALA A 267 -1.87 -15.66 5.20
C ALA A 267 -2.75 -14.72 6.02
N LYS A 268 -2.73 -14.87 7.35
CA LYS A 268 -3.48 -14.04 8.29
C LYS A 268 -2.50 -13.37 9.23
N TYR A 269 -2.41 -12.05 9.12
CA TYR A 269 -1.57 -11.26 10.00
C TYR A 269 -2.35 -10.84 11.24
N SER A 270 -1.67 -10.86 12.39
CA SER A 270 -2.19 -10.39 13.67
C SER A 270 -1.14 -9.60 14.43
N LEU A 271 -1.59 -8.74 15.34
CA LEU A 271 -0.72 -7.94 16.19
C LEU A 271 -0.08 -8.74 17.29
N ASN A 272 -0.72 -9.84 17.65
CA ASN A 272 -0.09 -10.86 18.46
C ASN A 272 0.59 -11.83 17.48
N PRO A 273 1.93 -11.90 17.44
CA PRO A 273 2.64 -12.82 16.55
C PRO A 273 2.20 -14.28 16.72
N ALA A 274 1.80 -14.69 17.93
CA ALA A 274 1.26 -16.03 18.20
C ALA A 274 -0.11 -16.29 17.56
N LYS A 275 -0.76 -15.25 17.01
CA LYS A 275 -2.02 -15.33 16.26
C LYS A 275 -1.84 -15.07 14.76
N CYS A 276 -0.62 -14.81 14.31
CA CYS A 276 -0.31 -14.86 12.89
C CYS A 276 -0.42 -16.31 12.42
N GLU A 277 -0.97 -16.51 11.23
CA GLU A 277 -1.20 -17.85 10.68
C GLU A 277 -0.83 -17.88 9.20
N ILE A 278 -0.10 -18.91 8.80
CA ILE A 278 0.15 -19.23 7.40
C ILE A 278 -0.30 -20.68 7.17
N ILE A 279 -1.32 -20.85 6.34
CA ILE A 279 -1.81 -22.17 5.92
C ILE A 279 -1.33 -22.42 4.50
N ARG A 280 -0.50 -23.45 4.31
CA ARG A 280 0.01 -23.85 3.00
C ARG A 280 -0.89 -24.91 2.38
N GLY A 281 -1.15 -24.75 1.09
CA GLY A 281 -1.74 -25.76 0.23
C GLY A 281 -1.10 -25.73 -1.16
N CYS A 282 -1.86 -26.18 -2.15
CA CYS A 282 -1.50 -26.15 -3.57
C CYS A 282 -2.70 -25.77 -4.43
N VAL A 283 -2.46 -25.41 -5.69
CA VAL A 283 -3.51 -25.02 -6.64
C VAL A 283 -4.61 -26.08 -6.77
N ALA A 284 -4.25 -27.37 -6.84
CA ALA A 284 -5.21 -28.47 -6.95
C ALA A 284 -6.13 -28.59 -5.72
N CYS A 285 -5.65 -28.23 -4.52
CA CYS A 285 -6.44 -28.28 -3.29
C CYS A 285 -6.99 -26.91 -2.86
N LEU A 286 -6.87 -25.87 -3.69
CA LEU A 286 -7.32 -24.52 -3.39
C LEU A 286 -8.80 -24.44 -2.94
N PRO A 287 -9.77 -25.18 -3.53
CA PRO A 287 -11.14 -25.18 -3.04
C PRO A 287 -11.28 -25.67 -1.58
N SER A 288 -10.46 -26.63 -1.17
CA SER A 288 -10.41 -27.14 0.21
C SER A 288 -9.69 -26.18 1.15
N LEU A 289 -8.58 -25.58 0.69
CA LEU A 289 -7.84 -24.58 1.44
C LEU A 289 -8.73 -23.37 1.79
N LEU A 290 -9.54 -22.89 0.84
CA LEU A 290 -10.44 -21.75 1.07
C LEU A 290 -11.56 -22.03 2.10
N LYS A 291 -11.74 -23.26 2.58
CA LYS A 291 -12.65 -23.56 3.71
C LYS A 291 -12.12 -23.01 5.05
N TYR A 292 -10.81 -22.79 5.16
CA TYR A 292 -10.18 -22.21 6.34
C TYR A 292 -10.10 -20.68 6.28
N CYS A 293 -10.49 -20.08 5.15
CA CYS A 293 -10.40 -18.65 4.93
C CYS A 293 -11.47 -17.88 5.70
N ASP A 294 -11.05 -16.79 6.35
CA ASP A 294 -11.93 -15.79 6.97
C ASP A 294 -11.64 -14.37 6.42
N ARG A 295 -12.23 -13.35 7.04
CA ARG A 295 -12.09 -11.94 6.64
C ARG A 295 -10.69 -11.35 6.84
N ALA A 296 -9.84 -11.98 7.64
CA ALA A 296 -8.50 -11.50 7.94
C ALA A 296 -7.40 -12.17 7.08
N HIS A 297 -7.76 -13.16 6.27
CA HIS A 297 -6.82 -13.82 5.38
C HIS A 297 -6.58 -13.03 4.10
N THR A 298 -5.38 -13.20 3.55
CA THR A 298 -4.99 -12.87 2.18
C THR A 298 -4.51 -14.17 1.52
N LEU A 299 -4.94 -14.43 0.29
CA LEU A 299 -4.45 -15.57 -0.49
C LEU A 299 -3.22 -15.09 -1.24
N VAL A 300 -2.13 -15.84 -1.14
CA VAL A 300 -0.84 -15.47 -1.73
C VAL A 300 -0.36 -16.59 -2.63
N VAL A 301 0.03 -16.22 -3.84
CA VAL A 301 0.64 -17.09 -4.84
C VAL A 301 1.96 -16.45 -5.22
N PHE A 302 3.05 -17.02 -4.71
CA PHE A 302 4.38 -16.53 -5.05
C PHE A 302 4.83 -17.09 -6.39
N SER A 303 5.55 -16.26 -7.14
CA SER A 303 6.33 -16.71 -8.30
C SER A 303 7.33 -17.80 -7.88
N GLU A 304 7.84 -18.57 -8.83
CA GLU A 304 8.87 -19.59 -8.54
C GLU A 304 10.08 -18.99 -7.81
N ARG A 305 10.52 -17.80 -8.23
CA ARG A 305 11.62 -17.07 -7.56
C ARG A 305 11.24 -16.61 -6.15
N GLY A 306 10.00 -16.18 -5.95
CA GLY A 306 9.46 -15.83 -4.63
C GLY A 306 9.49 -17.04 -3.69
N GLN A 307 9.09 -18.22 -4.17
CA GLN A 307 9.13 -19.46 -3.39
C GLN A 307 10.54 -19.86 -2.99
N LEU A 308 11.51 -19.75 -3.90
CA LEU A 308 12.92 -19.98 -3.58
C LEU A 308 13.41 -19.01 -2.50
N SER A 309 12.99 -17.75 -2.56
CA SER A 309 13.36 -16.75 -1.54
C SER A 309 12.79 -17.11 -0.16
N LEU A 310 11.55 -17.58 -0.10
CA LEU A 310 10.90 -18.01 1.15
C LEU A 310 11.58 -19.23 1.79
N SER A 311 12.08 -20.17 0.97
CA SER A 311 12.80 -21.33 1.49
C SER A 311 14.10 -20.95 2.20
N ASN A 312 14.67 -19.79 1.84
CA ASN A 312 15.86 -19.21 2.42
C ASN A 312 15.57 -18.20 3.55
N SER A 313 14.30 -17.98 3.90
CA SER A 313 13.94 -17.05 4.96
C SER A 313 14.47 -17.52 6.32
N PRO A 314 14.96 -16.59 7.16
CA PRO A 314 15.50 -16.90 8.47
C PRO A 314 14.56 -17.77 9.33
N PRO A 315 15.09 -18.67 10.18
CA PRO A 315 14.26 -19.54 11.01
C PRO A 315 13.26 -18.79 11.91
N TRP A 316 13.60 -17.58 12.37
CA TRP A 316 12.71 -16.75 13.19
C TRP A 316 11.54 -16.14 12.42
N LEU A 317 11.59 -16.13 11.08
CA LEU A 317 10.48 -15.80 10.18
C LEU A 317 9.63 -17.02 9.82
N ARG A 318 10.08 -18.23 10.18
CA ARG A 318 9.28 -19.45 10.00
C ARG A 318 8.20 -19.49 11.06
N LEU A 319 7.17 -18.68 10.86
CA LEU A 319 5.86 -18.91 11.46
C LEU A 319 5.50 -20.39 11.24
N GLU A 320 4.78 -20.99 12.19
CA GLU A 320 4.29 -22.35 12.01
C GLU A 320 3.42 -22.42 10.76
N VAL A 321 3.99 -22.95 9.69
CA VAL A 321 3.26 -23.18 8.44
C VAL A 321 2.46 -24.46 8.62
N ARG A 322 1.15 -24.32 8.75
CA ARG A 322 0.24 -25.46 8.79
C ARG A 322 0.09 -25.99 7.37
N ASN A 323 0.58 -27.20 7.11
CA ASN A 323 0.34 -27.86 5.83
C ASN A 323 -1.06 -28.48 5.83
N LYS A 324 -1.90 -28.08 4.87
CA LYS A 324 -3.23 -28.64 4.62
C LYS A 324 -3.36 -29.18 3.19
N CYS A 325 -2.24 -29.35 2.49
CA CYS A 325 -2.19 -30.03 1.22
C CYS A 325 -2.58 -31.50 1.42
N VAL A 326 -3.57 -31.98 0.66
CA VAL A 326 -3.99 -33.39 0.65
C VAL A 326 -3.36 -34.16 -0.51
N CYS A 327 -2.41 -33.54 -1.22
CA CYS A 327 -1.69 -34.14 -2.34
C CYS A 327 -0.31 -34.68 -1.95
N ASP A 328 0.03 -34.56 -0.67
CA ASP A 328 1.23 -35.14 -0.03
C ASP A 328 0.92 -36.55 0.47
#